data_AF-A0A847AB39-F1
#
_entry.id   AF-A0A847AB39-F1
#
_cell.length_a   1.000
_cell.length_b   1.000
_cell.length_c   1.000
_cell.angle_alpha   90.00
_cell.angle_beta   90.00
_cell.angle_gamma   90.00
#
_symmetry.space_group_name_H-M   'P 1'
#
loop_
_entity.id
_entity.type
_entity.pdbx_description
1 polymer ?
#
loop_
_entity_poly.entity_id
_entity_poly.type
_entity_poly.pdbx_seq_one_letter_code
_entity_poly.pdbx_strand_id
1 'polypeptide(L)'
;MKELLKKKTAEKASDVIRWRRQIHEYPELSNEEFETAKLIEEKLRSFGIDSIKRIGKSGTGVFAELRGTGEGPGICIGIRADIDALPIQEQSGVSY
;
A
#
# COMPACT_ATOMS: atom_id res chain seq x y z
N MET A 1 19.82 5.77 13.51
CA MET A 1 18.43 5.59 13.04
C MET A 1 18.27 5.76 11.53
N LYS A 2 18.61 6.92 10.94
CA LYS A 2 18.43 7.18 9.49
C LYS A 2 19.10 6.12 8.58
N GLU A 3 20.36 5.78 8.84
CA GLU A 3 21.07 4.75 8.07
C GLU A 3 20.49 3.35 8.22
N LEU A 4 20.01 3.00 9.42
CA LEU A 4 19.32 1.73 9.66
C LEU A 4 18.03 1.63 8.84
N LEU A 5 17.24 2.71 8.81
CA LEU A 5 16.02 2.77 8.00
C LEU A 5 16.35 2.66 6.51
N LYS A 6 17.36 3.40 6.03
CA LYS A 6 17.80 3.33 4.63
C LYS A 6 18.19 1.91 4.23
N LYS A 7 18.95 1.22 5.08
CA LYS A 7 19.33 -0.18 4.88
C LYS A 7 18.11 -1.11 4.84
N LYS A 8 17.22 -1.03 5.84
CA LYS A 8 16.00 -1.86 5.91
C LYS A 8 15.07 -1.63 4.72
N THR A 9 14.93 -0.39 4.25
CA THR A 9 14.12 -0.09 3.06
C THR A 9 14.75 -0.69 1.80
N ALA A 10 16.07 -0.63 1.65
CA ALA A 10 16.77 -1.26 0.52
C ALA A 10 16.59 -2.78 0.51
N GLU A 11 16.61 -3.43 1.67
CA GLU A 11 16.35 -4.87 1.83
C GLU A 11 14.92 -5.27 1.40
N LYS A 12 13.99 -4.31 1.33
CA LYS A 12 12.60 -4.52 0.90
C LYS A 12 12.32 -4.14 -0.55
N ALA A 13 13.33 -3.70 -1.31
CA ALA A 13 13.14 -3.26 -2.70
C ALA A 13 12.53 -4.36 -3.59
N SER A 14 12.98 -5.61 -3.45
CA SER A 14 12.46 -6.75 -4.21
C SER A 14 10.99 -7.04 -3.93
N ASP A 15 10.59 -6.96 -2.65
CA ASP A 15 9.19 -7.10 -2.23
C ASP A 15 8.31 -6.01 -2.85
N VAL A 16 8.75 -4.75 -2.79
CA VAL A 16 8.03 -3.60 -3.36
C VAL A 16 7.90 -3.72 -4.88
N ILE A 17 8.97 -4.11 -5.58
CA ILE A 17 8.94 -4.36 -7.03
C ILE A 17 7.93 -5.44 -7.36
N ARG A 18 7.91 -6.55 -6.60
CA ARG A 18 6.95 -7.63 -6.80
C ARG A 18 5.50 -7.16 -6.62
N TRP A 19 5.21 -6.38 -5.57
CA TRP A 19 3.85 -5.85 -5.36
C TRP A 19 3.46 -4.88 -6.47
N ARG A 20 4.37 -4.01 -6.90
CA ARG A 20 4.15 -3.10 -8.04
C ARG A 20 3.79 -3.88 -9.31
N ARG A 21 4.52 -4.96 -9.61
CA ARG A 21 4.24 -5.81 -10.78
C ARG A 21 2.89 -6.49 -10.68
N GLN A 22 2.54 -7.05 -9.52
CA GLN A 22 1.24 -7.69 -9.30
C GLN A 22 0.08 -6.70 -9.51
N ILE A 23 0.17 -5.49 -8.95
CA ILE A 23 -0.86 -4.46 -9.11
C ILE A 23 -0.93 -3.97 -10.56
N HIS A 24 0.22 -3.85 -11.24
CA HIS A 24 0.28 -3.43 -12.64
C HIS A 24 -0.32 -4.50 -13.57
N GLU A 25 -0.07 -5.78 -13.32
CA GLU A 25 -0.58 -6.90 -14.12
C GLU A 25 -2.10 -7.10 -13.97
N TYR A 26 -2.64 -6.78 -12.79
CA TYR A 26 -4.08 -6.87 -12.48
C TYR A 26 -4.64 -5.52 -12.03
N PRO A 27 -4.70 -4.51 -12.94
CA PRO A 27 -5.18 -3.19 -12.59
C PRO A 27 -6.69 -3.19 -12.40
N GLU A 28 -7.18 -2.46 -11.39
CA GLU A 28 -8.61 -2.27 -11.11
C GLU A 28 -9.00 -0.80 -11.27
N LEU A 29 -10.20 -0.54 -11.79
CA LEU A 29 -10.69 0.81 -12.07
C LEU A 29 -11.08 1.55 -10.78
N SER A 30 -11.21 2.87 -10.90
CA SER A 30 -11.67 3.73 -9.80
C SER A 30 -13.00 3.23 -9.19
N ASN A 31 -13.02 3.02 -7.87
CA ASN A 31 -14.10 2.45 -7.06
C ASN A 31 -14.34 0.94 -7.20
N GLU A 32 -13.49 0.23 -7.94
CA GLU A 32 -13.59 -1.22 -8.16
C GLU A 32 -12.33 -1.98 -7.70
N GLU A 33 -11.47 -1.33 -6.89
CA GLU A 33 -10.15 -1.81 -6.46
C GLU A 33 -10.21 -2.86 -5.34
N PHE A 34 -11.09 -3.85 -5.45
CA PHE A 34 -11.37 -4.80 -4.36
C PHE A 34 -10.19 -5.72 -4.04
N GLU A 35 -9.54 -6.30 -5.06
CA GLU A 35 -8.41 -7.20 -4.87
C GLU A 35 -7.13 -6.43 -4.51
N THR A 36 -6.92 -5.24 -5.08
CA THR A 36 -5.81 -4.33 -4.74
C THR A 36 -5.91 -3.89 -3.29
N ALA A 37 -7.10 -3.45 -2.87
CA ALA A 37 -7.33 -3.06 -1.50
C ALA A 37 -7.14 -4.28 -0.56
N LYS A 38 -7.56 -5.48 -0.96
CA LYS A 38 -7.41 -6.70 -0.14
C LYS A 38 -5.94 -7.09 0.02
N LEU A 39 -5.16 -7.03 -1.05
CA LEU A 39 -3.72 -7.20 -1.02
C LEU A 39 -3.06 -6.24 -0.01
N ILE A 40 -3.45 -4.96 -0.03
CA ILE A 40 -2.94 -3.95 0.92
C ILE A 40 -3.26 -4.34 2.37
N GLU A 41 -4.49 -4.74 2.68
CA GLU A 41 -4.85 -5.18 4.03
C GLU A 41 -4.05 -6.40 4.48
N GLU A 42 -3.92 -7.41 3.62
CA GLU A 42 -3.13 -8.60 3.92
C GLU A 42 -1.67 -8.25 4.21
N LYS A 43 -1.06 -7.33 3.45
CA LYS A 43 0.31 -6.86 3.72
C LYS A 43 0.39 -6.11 5.04
N LEU A 44 -0.51 -5.17 5.30
CA LEU A 44 -0.50 -4.40 6.56
C LEU A 44 -0.68 -5.32 7.78
N ARG A 45 -1.60 -6.31 7.71
CA ARG A 45 -1.74 -7.34 8.75
C ARG A 45 -0.47 -8.17 8.92
N SER A 46 0.18 -8.57 7.82
CA SER A 46 1.45 -9.30 7.87
C SER A 46 2.60 -8.50 8.52
N PHE A 47 2.49 -7.18 8.56
CA PHE A 47 3.45 -6.30 9.24
C PHE A 47 3.09 -6.07 10.71
N GLY A 48 2.02 -6.68 11.22
CA GLY A 48 1.56 -6.52 12.60
C GLY A 48 0.73 -5.25 12.82
N ILE A 49 0.12 -4.69 11.78
CA ILE A 49 -0.80 -3.56 11.92
C ILE A 49 -2.22 -4.12 12.09
N ASP A 50 -2.78 -3.95 13.29
CA ASP A 50 -4.10 -4.51 13.63
C ASP A 50 -5.25 -3.52 13.35
N SER A 51 -4.99 -2.22 13.44
CA SER A 51 -5.98 -1.18 13.19
C SER A 51 -6.06 -0.89 11.69
N ILE A 52 -6.92 -1.64 11.00
CA ILE A 52 -7.18 -1.51 9.56
C ILE A 52 -8.69 -1.46 9.31
N LYS A 53 -9.13 -0.54 8.46
CA LYS A 53 -10.54 -0.36 8.09
C LYS A 53 -10.68 -0.09 6.59
N ARG A 54 -11.69 -0.72 5.98
CA ARG A 54 -12.26 -0.27 4.71
C ARG A 54 -13.01 1.04 4.91
N ILE A 55 -12.77 2.01 4.06
CA ILE A 55 -13.38 3.34 4.07
C ILE A 55 -13.81 3.75 2.66
N GLY A 56 -14.53 4.88 2.56
CA GLY A 56 -15.06 5.38 1.30
C GLY A 56 -16.37 4.70 0.89
N LYS A 57 -17.12 5.33 -0.02
CA LYS A 57 -18.44 4.84 -0.45
C LYS A 57 -18.38 3.51 -1.18
N SER A 58 -17.32 3.29 -1.96
CA SER A 58 -17.02 2.05 -2.67
C SER A 58 -16.59 0.91 -1.74
N GLY A 59 -16.13 1.22 -0.53
CA GLY A 59 -15.51 0.25 0.37
C GLY A 59 -14.13 -0.25 -0.08
N THR A 60 -13.48 0.43 -1.02
CA THR A 60 -12.15 0.08 -1.56
C THR A 60 -11.02 0.90 -0.93
N GLY A 61 -11.32 1.99 -0.24
CA GLY A 61 -10.31 2.75 0.48
C GLY A 61 -9.77 1.99 1.69
N VAL A 62 -8.46 2.00 1.91
CA VAL A 62 -7.82 1.35 3.07
C VAL A 62 -7.26 2.41 4.00
N PHE A 63 -7.75 2.43 5.24
CA PHE A 63 -7.19 3.23 6.32
C PHE A 63 -6.52 2.32 7.34
N ALA A 64 -5.30 2.67 7.74
CA ALA A 64 -4.58 1.95 8.78
C ALA A 64 -3.89 2.90 9.76
N GLU A 65 -3.88 2.54 11.04
CA GLU A 65 -3.19 3.29 12.09
C GLU A 65 -2.02 2.48 12.64
N LEU A 66 -0.81 3.01 12.53
CA LEU A 66 0.37 2.50 13.23
C LEU A 66 0.58 3.33 14.50
N ARG A 67 0.27 2.75 15.67
CA ARG A 67 0.47 3.39 16.96
C ARG A 67 1.92 3.32 17.38
N GLY A 68 2.57 4.48 17.54
CA GLY A 68 3.91 4.56 18.11
C GLY A 68 3.94 4.09 19.56
N THR A 69 5.05 3.49 19.98
CA THR A 69 5.26 2.95 21.34
C THR A 69 6.07 3.88 22.24
N GLY A 70 6.55 5.02 21.73
CA GLY A 70 7.39 5.94 22.48
C GLY A 70 6.60 6.97 23.28
N GLU A 71 7.17 7.40 24.41
CA GLU A 71 6.72 8.56 25.17
C GLU A 71 7.14 9.82 24.41
N GLY A 72 6.19 10.47 23.74
CA GLY A 72 6.45 11.65 22.93
C GLY A 72 5.22 12.55 22.84
N PRO A 73 5.32 13.70 22.16
CA PRO A 73 4.28 14.74 22.12
C PRO A 73 2.97 14.32 21.42
N GLY A 74 2.79 13.04 21.07
CA GLY A 74 1.58 12.52 20.43
C GLY A 74 1.40 13.00 18.99
N ILE A 75 2.49 13.36 18.29
CA ILE A 75 2.43 13.81 16.89
C ILE A 75 1.93 12.67 16.01
N CYS A 76 0.90 12.94 15.20
CA CYS A 76 0.36 12.04 14.19
C CYS A 76 0.78 12.50 12.79
N ILE A 77 1.22 11.57 11.94
CA ILE A 77 1.63 11.82 10.56
C ILE A 77 0.72 11.02 9.64
N GLY A 78 0.09 11.69 8.67
CA GLY A 78 -0.68 11.04 7.60
C GLY A 78 0.20 10.73 6.38
N ILE A 79 0.15 9.49 5.90
CA ILE A 79 0.77 9.07 4.64
C ILE A 79 -0.36 8.58 3.73
N ARG A 80 -0.36 9.02 2.46
CA ARG A 80 -1.42 8.73 1.49
C ARG A 80 -0.82 8.34 0.14
N ALA A 81 -1.40 7.32 -0.48
CA ALA A 81 -1.10 6.87 -1.83
C ALA A 81 -2.41 6.47 -2.53
N ASP A 82 -2.45 6.64 -3.85
CA ASP A 82 -3.56 6.23 -4.70
C ASP A 82 -3.36 4.81 -5.21
N ILE A 83 -4.47 4.14 -5.53
CA ILE A 83 -4.48 2.70 -5.88
C ILE A 83 -5.23 2.40 -7.18
N ASP A 84 -5.98 3.36 -7.72
CA ASP A 84 -6.84 3.14 -8.88
C ASP A 84 -6.06 3.19 -10.19
N ALA A 85 -6.47 2.34 -11.13
CA ALA A 85 -5.97 2.33 -12.49
C ALA A 85 -6.85 3.16 -13.42
N LEU A 86 -6.35 3.37 -14.64
CA LEU A 86 -7.06 4.09 -15.70
C LEU A 86 -7.71 3.12 -16.69
N PRO A 87 -8.86 3.49 -17.29
CA PRO A 87 -9.53 2.71 -18.32
C PRO A 87 -8.84 2.88 -19.68
N ILE A 88 -7.58 2.49 -19.77
CA ILE A 88 -6.77 2.57 -20.99
C ILE A 88 -6.08 1.23 -21.25
N GLN A 89 -5.88 0.92 -22.53
CA GLN A 89 -5.07 -0.22 -22.92
C GLN A 89 -3.59 0.16 -22.93
N GLU A 90 -2.76 -0.56 -22.18
CA GLU A 90 -1.32 -0.33 -22.19
C GLU A 90 -0.68 -0.70 -23.54
N GLN A 91 0.19 0.19 -24.04
CA GLN A 91 0.91 0.05 -25.31
C GLN A 91 2.44 0.01 -25.15
N SER A 92 2.93 -0.20 -23.93
CA SER A 92 4.37 -0.18 -23.63
C SER A 92 5.14 -1.31 -24.35
N GLY A 93 4.47 -2.41 -24.66
CA GLY A 93 5.06 -3.58 -25.31
C GLY A 93 6.07 -4.34 -24.45
N VAL A 94 6.14 -4.03 -23.15
CA VAL A 94 7.03 -4.70 -22.19
C VAL A 94 6.24 -5.67 -21.32
N SER A 95 6.89 -6.75 -20.89
CA SER A 95 6.34 -7.68 -19.90
C SER A 95 6.35 -7.05 -18.50
N TYR A 96 5.36 -7.42 -17.69
CA TYR A 96 5.22 -6.95 -16.30
C TYR A 96 6.26 -7.55 -15.35
#